data_AF-A0A939XLK5-F1
#
_entry.id   AF-A0A939XLK5-F1
#
_cell.length_a   1.000
_cell.length_b   1.000
_cell.length_c   1.000
_cell.angle_alpha   90.00
_cell.angle_beta   90.00
_cell.angle_gamma   90.00
#
_symmetry.space_group_name_H-M   'P 1'
#
loop_
_entity.id
_entity.type
_entity.pdbx_description
1 polymer ?
#
loop_
_entity_poly.entity_id
_entity_poly.type
_entity_poly.pdbx_seq_one_letter_code
_entity_poly.pdbx_strand_id
1 'polypeptide(L)'
;CNSGGCKVMGWQVDPNDASKTVADTVSELRVMAPDTMYVEPVATTNVYVSGNIDYKDTQLTTDTGKTTTLSFYDNLGQSYMAVMKIKQSDEATNQYKVSITNILDAKGESIFVKKTVEDDGTITYGASEITEFEFGAEGDSVQAQVNDDGTVEIEMEGVDLEFDAATGKFSKVGGEDNGKSISFMVVTDPSPFQRIDVDFSSMTMYAASGSSSFSCSRGALTDGSGAGKPQGNMTGLSVDTSGRIYGTYDNGDTKLLCQIAVASFANAAGLEAVGNNLFRQTMNSGSFDGVGQDISNGGGKMNTGVLEMSNVDLSTEFTQMITTQRGFQANSRTITTSDTLLEELINLKR
;
A
#
# COMPACT_ATOMS: atom_id res chain seq x y z
N CYS A 1 16.82 16.54 5.37
CA CYS A 1 18.12 17.24 5.30
C CYS A 1 19.03 16.70 6.39
N ASN A 2 20.34 16.82 6.24
CA ASN A 2 21.27 16.54 7.35
C ASN A 2 21.32 17.73 8.33
N SER A 3 22.05 17.59 9.43
CA SER A 3 22.24 18.65 10.43
C SER A 3 22.90 19.92 9.88
N GLY A 4 23.60 19.82 8.74
CA GLY A 4 24.20 20.94 8.01
C GLY A 4 23.28 21.59 6.96
N GLY A 5 22.02 21.17 6.84
CA GLY A 5 21.06 21.71 5.88
C GLY A 5 21.17 21.16 4.45
N CYS A 6 22.11 20.25 4.17
CA CYS A 6 22.21 19.58 2.89
C CYS A 6 21.04 18.59 2.68
N LYS A 7 20.54 18.52 1.45
CA LYS A 7 19.46 17.61 1.07
C LYS A 7 20.04 16.26 0.67
N VAL A 8 19.27 15.20 0.89
CA VAL A 8 19.64 13.85 0.46
C VAL A 8 19.21 13.69 -0.99
N MET A 9 20.10 13.14 -1.81
CA MET A 9 19.88 12.95 -3.24
C MET A 9 19.64 11.48 -3.54
N GLY A 10 18.88 11.20 -4.60
CA GLY A 10 18.63 9.83 -5.04
C GLY A 10 17.75 9.76 -6.27
N TRP A 11 17.18 8.59 -6.49
CA TRP A 11 16.34 8.28 -7.63
C TRP A 11 14.86 8.40 -7.28
N GLN A 12 14.10 8.98 -8.19
CA GLN A 12 12.65 9.02 -8.10
C GLN A 12 12.07 7.72 -8.65
N VAL A 13 10.81 7.47 -8.30
CA VAL A 13 10.01 6.37 -8.85
C VAL A 13 9.71 6.63 -10.32
N ASP A 14 9.68 5.56 -11.11
CA ASP A 14 9.34 5.63 -12.53
C ASP A 14 7.88 6.11 -12.70
N PRO A 15 7.61 7.15 -13.51
CA PRO A 15 6.25 7.57 -13.83
C PRO A 15 5.37 6.47 -14.44
N ASN A 16 5.98 5.46 -15.07
CA ASN A 16 5.27 4.37 -15.74
C ASN A 16 5.19 3.08 -14.91
N ASP A 17 6.00 2.97 -13.85
CA ASP A 17 6.03 1.80 -12.97
C ASP A 17 6.31 2.24 -11.53
N ALA A 18 5.24 2.41 -10.76
CA ALA A 18 5.31 2.84 -9.38
C ALA A 18 6.07 1.87 -8.45
N SER A 19 6.43 0.66 -8.92
CA SER A 19 7.21 -0.32 -8.18
C SER A 19 8.73 -0.20 -8.38
N LYS A 20 9.18 0.62 -9.33
CA LYS A 20 10.59 0.76 -9.71
C LYS A 20 11.09 2.19 -9.56
N THR A 21 12.37 2.34 -9.28
CA THR A 21 13.07 3.62 -9.39
C THR A 21 13.91 3.64 -10.66
N VAL A 22 13.97 4.80 -11.32
CA VAL A 22 14.81 5.00 -12.49
C VAL A 22 16.18 5.47 -12.04
N ALA A 23 17.21 4.69 -12.37
CA ALA A 23 18.61 5.08 -12.16
C ALA A 23 19.03 6.15 -13.19
N ASP A 24 18.59 7.38 -12.96
CA ASP A 24 18.98 8.57 -13.71
C ASP A 24 19.76 9.53 -12.78
N THR A 25 20.09 10.72 -13.29
CA THR A 25 20.74 11.80 -12.56
C THR A 25 20.05 12.04 -11.22
N VAL A 26 20.82 11.99 -10.14
CA VAL A 26 20.27 12.10 -8.78
C VAL A 26 19.57 13.44 -8.59
N SER A 27 18.40 13.38 -7.96
CA SER A 27 17.57 14.54 -7.64
C SER A 27 17.28 14.60 -6.14
N GLU A 28 16.82 15.74 -5.67
CA GLU A 28 16.46 15.91 -4.25
C GLU A 28 15.33 14.94 -3.86
N LEU A 29 15.54 14.14 -2.82
CA LEU A 29 14.50 13.25 -2.30
C LEU A 29 13.47 14.05 -1.52
N ARG A 30 12.24 14.10 -2.03
CA ARG A 30 11.09 14.78 -1.41
C ARG A 30 10.04 13.76 -1.04
N VAL A 31 10.19 13.19 0.15
CA VAL A 31 9.30 12.14 0.67
C VAL A 31 7.97 12.69 1.21
N MET A 32 7.92 13.98 1.59
CA MET A 32 6.73 14.68 2.07
C MET A 32 6.33 15.81 1.11
N ALA A 33 6.10 15.47 -0.16
CA ALA A 33 5.53 16.40 -1.13
C ALA A 33 3.99 16.32 -1.10
N PRO A 34 3.24 17.36 -1.51
CA PRO A 34 1.78 17.28 -1.62
C PRO A 34 1.30 16.04 -2.38
N ASP A 35 2.02 15.66 -3.43
CA ASP A 35 1.72 14.52 -4.30
C ASP A 35 1.99 13.15 -3.66
N THR A 36 2.77 13.11 -2.55
CA THR A 36 3.11 11.87 -1.84
C THR A 36 2.44 11.77 -0.46
N MET A 37 1.88 12.86 0.05
CA MET A 37 1.16 12.89 1.32
C MET A 37 -0.18 12.17 1.26
N TYR A 38 -0.75 12.06 0.06
CA TYR A 38 -2.04 11.41 -0.17
C TYR A 38 -1.90 10.33 -1.25
N VAL A 39 -2.67 9.27 -1.08
CA VAL A 39 -2.94 8.30 -2.13
C VAL A 39 -4.36 8.51 -2.61
N GLU A 40 -4.51 8.65 -3.92
CA GLU A 40 -5.82 8.78 -4.56
C GLU A 40 -6.66 7.53 -4.32
N PRO A 41 -7.98 7.70 -4.09
CA PRO A 41 -8.89 6.57 -4.00
C PRO A 41 -8.93 5.81 -5.33
N VAL A 42 -9.20 4.51 -5.24
CA VAL A 42 -9.41 3.66 -6.42
C VAL A 42 -10.69 2.89 -6.20
N ALA A 43 -11.60 2.95 -7.18
CA ALA A 43 -12.84 2.19 -7.11
C ALA A 43 -12.55 0.67 -7.08
N THR A 44 -13.43 -0.08 -6.43
CA THR A 44 -13.36 -1.55 -6.49
C THR A 44 -13.75 -1.99 -7.90
N THR A 45 -12.99 -2.94 -8.47
CA THR A 45 -13.24 -3.51 -9.80
C THR A 45 -13.54 -4.99 -9.74
N ASN A 46 -13.03 -5.73 -8.74
CA ASN A 46 -13.38 -7.13 -8.55
C ASN A 46 -13.75 -7.43 -7.09
N VAL A 47 -14.64 -8.41 -6.92
CA VAL A 47 -14.96 -9.01 -5.63
C VAL A 47 -15.04 -10.53 -5.79
N TYR A 48 -14.56 -11.26 -4.79
CA TYR A 48 -14.57 -12.71 -4.75
C TYR A 48 -15.56 -13.20 -3.68
N VAL A 49 -16.50 -14.03 -4.10
CA VAL A 49 -17.40 -14.76 -3.22
C VAL A 49 -16.83 -16.15 -3.02
N SER A 50 -16.58 -16.50 -1.76
CA SER A 50 -15.98 -17.78 -1.39
C SER A 50 -16.73 -18.40 -0.23
N GLY A 51 -16.72 -19.73 -0.18
CA GLY A 51 -17.35 -20.46 0.91
C GLY A 51 -17.97 -21.77 0.48
N ASN A 52 -18.72 -22.35 1.41
CA ASN A 52 -19.41 -23.60 1.23
C ASN A 52 -20.92 -23.42 1.45
N ILE A 53 -21.71 -23.93 0.52
CA ILE A 53 -23.15 -24.05 0.64
C ILE A 53 -23.50 -25.52 0.92
N ASP A 54 -24.40 -25.78 1.86
CA ASP A 54 -24.92 -27.13 2.08
C ASP A 54 -26.37 -27.21 1.59
N TYR A 55 -26.68 -28.18 0.73
CA TYR A 55 -28.04 -28.43 0.25
C TYR A 55 -29.03 -28.79 1.37
N LYS A 56 -28.55 -29.22 2.55
CA LYS A 56 -29.38 -29.50 3.74
C LYS A 56 -29.64 -28.26 4.61
N ASP A 57 -29.06 -27.10 4.28
CA ASP A 57 -29.28 -25.87 5.04
C ASP A 57 -30.69 -25.34 4.77
N THR A 58 -31.58 -25.51 5.74
CA THR A 58 -32.99 -25.11 5.62
C THR A 58 -33.16 -23.61 5.45
N GLN A 59 -32.17 -22.80 5.84
CA GLN A 59 -32.22 -21.34 5.66
C GLN A 59 -32.15 -20.95 4.17
N LEU A 60 -31.54 -21.78 3.32
CA LEU A 60 -31.48 -21.53 1.88
C LEU A 60 -32.79 -21.86 1.17
N THR A 61 -33.62 -22.72 1.76
CA THR A 61 -34.96 -23.06 1.25
C THR A 61 -36.04 -22.06 1.65
N THR A 62 -35.77 -21.20 2.65
CA THR A 62 -36.71 -20.16 3.08
C THR A 62 -36.55 -18.86 2.29
N ASP A 63 -37.61 -18.05 2.20
CA ASP A 63 -37.61 -16.78 1.44
C ASP A 63 -36.62 -15.72 1.99
N THR A 64 -36.26 -15.84 3.26
CA THR A 64 -35.20 -15.05 3.89
C THR A 64 -33.83 -15.34 3.29
N GLY A 65 -33.61 -16.55 2.76
CA GLY A 65 -32.34 -17.01 2.24
C GLY A 65 -31.19 -16.83 3.24
N LYS A 66 -29.96 -16.90 2.72
CA LYS A 66 -28.75 -16.58 3.48
C LYS A 66 -28.11 -15.33 2.91
N THR A 67 -27.80 -14.38 3.77
CA THR A 67 -27.27 -13.08 3.37
C THR A 67 -25.79 -12.94 3.70
N THR A 68 -25.05 -12.29 2.81
CA THR A 68 -23.66 -11.85 3.03
C THR A 68 -23.53 -10.41 2.55
N THR A 69 -22.53 -9.69 3.05
CA THR A 69 -22.29 -8.31 2.65
C THR A 69 -21.06 -8.23 1.76
N LEU A 70 -21.27 -7.69 0.57
CA LEU A 70 -20.22 -7.31 -0.37
C LEU A 70 -19.83 -5.88 -0.10
N SER A 71 -18.60 -5.64 0.32
CA SER A 71 -18.08 -4.28 0.53
C SER A 71 -17.32 -3.80 -0.70
N PHE A 72 -17.56 -2.56 -1.13
CA PHE A 72 -16.90 -1.94 -2.29
C PHE A 72 -16.60 -0.45 -2.05
N TYR A 73 -15.73 0.15 -2.87
CA TYR A 73 -15.46 1.59 -2.91
C TYR A 73 -15.87 2.20 -4.25
N ASP A 74 -16.35 3.43 -4.24
CA ASP A 74 -16.54 4.25 -5.44
C ASP A 74 -15.23 4.96 -5.88
N ASN A 75 -15.30 5.75 -6.95
CA ASN A 75 -14.16 6.51 -7.47
C ASN A 75 -13.74 7.69 -6.57
N LEU A 76 -14.55 8.05 -5.57
CA LEU A 76 -14.26 9.08 -4.58
C LEU A 76 -13.70 8.49 -3.27
N GLY A 77 -13.67 7.16 -3.14
CA GLY A 77 -13.19 6.43 -1.96
C GLY A 77 -14.24 6.23 -0.87
N GLN A 78 -15.53 6.46 -1.13
CA GLN A 78 -16.61 6.16 -0.21
C GLN A 78 -16.90 4.66 -0.17
N SER A 79 -17.09 4.10 1.03
CA SER A 79 -17.39 2.68 1.21
C SER A 79 -18.88 2.40 1.16
N TYR A 80 -19.24 1.34 0.46
CA TYR A 80 -20.61 0.83 0.37
C TYR A 80 -20.66 -0.66 0.67
N MET A 81 -21.83 -1.15 1.08
CA MET A 81 -22.10 -2.55 1.38
C MET A 81 -23.35 -3.01 0.64
N ALA A 82 -23.20 -3.86 -0.38
CA ALA A 82 -24.32 -4.55 -1.01
C ALA A 82 -24.66 -5.82 -0.22
N VAL A 83 -25.89 -5.94 0.24
CA VAL A 83 -26.41 -7.12 0.93
C VAL A 83 -26.85 -8.12 -0.13
N MET A 84 -26.08 -9.17 -0.29
CA MET A 84 -26.32 -10.26 -1.23
C MET A 84 -27.02 -11.41 -0.53
N LYS A 85 -28.11 -11.91 -1.12
CA LYS A 85 -28.91 -13.04 -0.66
C LYS A 85 -28.75 -14.21 -1.63
N ILE A 86 -28.47 -15.39 -1.08
CA ILE A 86 -28.48 -16.66 -1.81
C ILE A 86 -29.67 -17.49 -1.32
N LYS A 87 -30.48 -17.98 -2.27
CA LYS A 87 -31.62 -18.88 -2.04
C LYS A 87 -31.45 -20.11 -2.93
N GLN A 88 -31.89 -21.28 -2.48
CA GLN A 88 -31.94 -22.46 -3.34
C GLN A 88 -33.01 -22.29 -4.41
N SER A 89 -32.72 -22.73 -5.64
CA SER A 89 -33.71 -22.74 -6.72
C SER A 89 -34.76 -23.81 -6.44
N ASP A 90 -36.00 -23.56 -6.86
CA ASP A 90 -37.10 -24.54 -6.74
C ASP A 90 -36.94 -25.70 -7.74
N GLU A 91 -36.05 -25.57 -8.73
CA GLU A 91 -35.87 -26.53 -9.82
C GLU A 91 -34.94 -27.70 -9.47
N ALA A 92 -33.84 -27.43 -8.75
CA ALA A 92 -32.82 -28.43 -8.47
C ALA A 92 -32.05 -28.13 -7.18
N THR A 93 -31.66 -29.19 -6.47
CA THR A 93 -30.92 -29.05 -5.20
C THR A 93 -29.51 -28.50 -5.37
N ASN A 94 -28.96 -28.57 -6.59
CA ASN A 94 -27.63 -28.07 -6.94
C ASN A 94 -27.62 -26.69 -7.61
N GLN A 95 -28.77 -26.03 -7.68
CA GLN A 95 -28.93 -24.72 -8.26
C GLN A 95 -29.40 -23.73 -7.19
N TYR A 96 -28.86 -22.52 -7.24
CA TYR A 96 -29.13 -21.44 -6.31
C TYR A 96 -29.35 -20.15 -7.08
N LYS A 97 -30.05 -19.20 -6.48
CA LYS A 97 -30.28 -17.87 -7.02
C LYS A 97 -29.61 -16.84 -6.12
N VAL A 98 -28.81 -15.97 -6.73
CA VAL A 98 -28.15 -14.85 -6.06
C VAL A 98 -28.91 -13.58 -6.36
N SER A 99 -29.19 -12.79 -5.34
CA SER A 99 -29.91 -11.52 -5.46
C SER A 99 -29.31 -10.46 -4.55
N ILE A 100 -29.50 -9.18 -4.87
CA ILE A 100 -29.19 -8.07 -3.96
C ILE A 100 -30.48 -7.61 -3.29
N THR A 101 -30.47 -7.52 -1.96
CA THR A 101 -31.65 -7.07 -1.19
C THR A 101 -31.55 -5.61 -0.79
N ASN A 102 -30.34 -5.08 -0.63
CA ASN A 102 -30.14 -3.67 -0.30
C ASN A 102 -28.69 -3.27 -0.60
N ILE A 103 -28.43 -1.97 -0.77
CA ILE A 103 -27.09 -1.38 -0.83
C ILE A 103 -27.03 -0.28 0.21
N LEU A 104 -26.07 -0.40 1.12
CA LEU A 104 -25.89 0.48 2.27
C LEU A 104 -24.65 1.34 2.10
N ASP A 105 -24.67 2.53 2.67
CA ASP A 105 -23.52 3.43 2.78
C ASP A 105 -22.60 3.05 3.96
N ALA A 106 -21.57 3.88 4.21
CA ALA A 106 -20.64 3.72 5.31
C ALA A 106 -21.29 3.77 6.72
N LYS A 107 -22.49 4.35 6.84
CA LYS A 107 -23.25 4.43 8.10
C LYS A 107 -24.25 3.29 8.26
N GLY A 108 -24.41 2.45 7.24
CA GLY A 108 -25.42 1.39 7.22
C GLY A 108 -26.81 1.87 6.80
N GLU A 109 -26.92 3.08 6.23
CA GLU A 109 -28.15 3.62 5.69
C GLU A 109 -28.28 3.20 4.21
N SER A 110 -29.49 2.91 3.74
CA SER A 110 -29.69 2.51 2.34
C SER A 110 -29.46 3.69 1.40
N ILE A 111 -28.67 3.46 0.34
CA ILE A 111 -28.39 4.49 -0.67
C ILE A 111 -29.63 4.88 -1.48
N PHE A 112 -30.66 4.03 -1.49
CA PHE A 112 -31.90 4.25 -2.22
C PHE A 112 -32.89 5.14 -1.45
N VAL A 113 -32.70 5.31 -0.14
CA VAL A 113 -33.66 6.00 0.73
C VAL A 113 -33.16 7.38 1.09
N LYS A 114 -33.99 8.39 0.82
CA LYS A 114 -33.83 9.74 1.32
C LYS A 114 -34.71 9.92 2.56
N LYS A 115 -34.07 10.16 3.70
CA LYS A 115 -34.73 10.55 4.94
C LYS A 115 -34.87 12.07 5.01
N THR A 116 -36.09 12.56 5.14
CA THR A 116 -36.37 13.99 5.37
C THR A 116 -36.94 14.17 6.77
N VAL A 117 -36.37 15.10 7.52
CA VAL A 117 -36.87 15.51 8.83
C VAL A 117 -37.51 16.88 8.64
N GLU A 118 -38.82 16.95 8.85
CA GLU A 118 -39.56 18.21 8.77
C GLU A 118 -39.32 19.08 10.02
N ASP A 119 -39.66 20.36 9.94
CA ASP A 119 -39.43 21.35 11.00
C ASP A 119 -40.16 21.02 12.32
N ASP A 120 -41.18 20.16 12.27
CA ASP A 120 -41.93 19.66 13.43
C ASP A 120 -41.34 18.37 14.05
N GLY A 121 -40.25 17.85 13.47
CA GLY A 121 -39.60 16.60 13.89
C GLY A 121 -40.19 15.34 13.27
N THR A 122 -41.19 15.44 12.39
CA THR A 122 -41.74 14.31 11.62
C THR A 122 -40.70 13.80 10.63
N ILE A 123 -40.54 12.48 10.55
CA ILE A 123 -39.61 11.83 9.62
C ILE A 123 -40.42 11.26 8.47
N THR A 124 -40.10 11.67 7.25
CA THR A 124 -40.62 11.10 6.01
C THR A 124 -39.50 10.39 5.25
N TYR A 125 -39.86 9.33 4.56
CA TYR A 125 -38.95 8.55 3.72
C TYR A 125 -39.41 8.66 2.27
N GLY A 126 -38.47 8.80 1.35
CA GLY A 126 -38.72 8.78 -0.08
C GLY A 126 -37.54 8.21 -0.84
N ALA A 127 -37.70 8.02 -2.15
CA ALA A 127 -36.61 7.61 -3.02
C ALA A 127 -35.50 8.68 -3.07
N SER A 128 -34.24 8.24 -3.07
CA SER A 128 -33.08 9.09 -3.30
C SER A 128 -32.88 9.36 -4.80
N GLU A 129 -31.79 10.04 -5.16
CA GLU A 129 -31.38 10.22 -6.57
C GLU A 129 -30.91 8.90 -7.20
N ILE A 130 -30.51 7.92 -6.38
CA ILE A 130 -30.12 6.59 -6.81
C ILE A 130 -31.31 5.67 -6.61
N THR A 131 -31.82 5.08 -7.68
CA THR A 131 -32.97 4.17 -7.66
C THR A 131 -32.73 2.88 -8.43
N GLU A 132 -31.57 2.74 -9.06
CA GLU A 132 -31.27 1.66 -10.00
C GLU A 132 -29.84 1.15 -9.82
N PHE A 133 -29.65 -0.13 -10.09
CA PHE A 133 -28.34 -0.79 -10.16
C PHE A 133 -28.39 -1.93 -11.17
N GLU A 134 -27.25 -2.29 -11.74
CA GLU A 134 -27.05 -3.46 -12.59
C GLU A 134 -26.54 -4.63 -11.74
N PHE A 135 -27.10 -5.82 -11.92
CA PHE A 135 -26.61 -7.05 -11.26
C PHE A 135 -26.90 -8.28 -12.10
N GLY A 136 -25.85 -8.95 -12.57
CA GLY A 136 -25.97 -10.12 -13.45
C GLY A 136 -25.29 -9.88 -14.79
N ALA A 137 -26.05 -10.10 -15.87
CA ALA A 137 -25.58 -9.80 -17.22
C ALA A 137 -25.40 -8.29 -17.40
N GLU A 138 -24.44 -7.90 -18.24
CA GLU A 138 -24.18 -6.48 -18.49
C GLU A 138 -25.43 -5.79 -19.08
N GLY A 139 -25.85 -4.70 -18.44
CA GLY A 139 -27.04 -3.93 -18.85
C GLY A 139 -28.37 -4.45 -18.30
N ASP A 140 -28.37 -5.49 -17.45
CA ASP A 140 -29.57 -5.95 -16.75
C ASP A 140 -29.80 -5.10 -15.50
N SER A 141 -30.66 -4.09 -15.64
CA SER A 141 -30.90 -3.10 -14.60
C SER A 141 -32.08 -3.48 -13.70
N VAL A 142 -31.90 -3.24 -12.41
CA VAL A 142 -32.86 -3.56 -11.36
C VAL A 142 -33.20 -2.28 -10.60
N GLN A 143 -34.50 -2.03 -10.45
CA GLN A 143 -35.01 -0.89 -9.71
C GLN A 143 -35.25 -1.24 -8.24
N ALA A 144 -34.84 -0.33 -7.35
CA ALA A 144 -35.16 -0.37 -5.94
C ALA A 144 -36.38 0.49 -5.66
N GLN A 145 -37.40 -0.10 -5.03
CA GLN A 145 -38.59 0.60 -4.57
C GLN A 145 -38.44 0.96 -3.09
N VAL A 146 -38.78 2.19 -2.73
CA VAL A 146 -38.77 2.68 -1.35
C VAL A 146 -40.19 2.80 -0.86
N ASN A 147 -40.51 2.09 0.22
CA ASN A 147 -41.81 2.16 0.89
C ASN A 147 -41.89 3.40 1.80
N ASP A 148 -43.12 3.79 2.14
CA ASP A 148 -43.40 4.94 3.03
C ASP A 148 -42.79 4.80 4.44
N ASP A 149 -42.49 3.57 4.86
CA ASP A 149 -41.83 3.25 6.14
C ASP A 149 -40.30 3.28 6.08
N GLY A 150 -39.72 3.59 4.91
CA GLY A 150 -38.28 3.64 4.68
C GLY A 150 -37.64 2.28 4.42
N THR A 151 -38.43 1.21 4.27
CA THR A 151 -37.92 -0.09 3.81
C THR A 151 -37.68 -0.07 2.30
N VAL A 152 -36.73 -0.89 1.83
CA VAL A 152 -36.40 -1.03 0.42
C VAL A 152 -36.82 -2.41 -0.05
N GLU A 153 -37.62 -2.44 -1.10
CA GLU A 153 -38.02 -3.64 -1.81
C GLU A 153 -37.34 -3.67 -3.19
N ILE A 154 -36.71 -4.80 -3.49
CA ILE A 154 -36.03 -5.03 -4.76
C ILE A 154 -36.62 -6.31 -5.35
N GLU A 155 -37.41 -6.16 -6.40
CA GLU A 155 -37.95 -7.28 -7.16
C GLU A 155 -36.95 -7.66 -8.27
N MET A 156 -36.33 -8.83 -8.12
CA MET A 156 -35.48 -9.42 -9.15
C MET A 156 -35.67 -10.94 -9.18
N GLU A 157 -35.56 -11.55 -10.36
CA GLU A 157 -35.62 -13.01 -10.50
C GLU A 157 -34.39 -13.73 -9.91
N GLY A 158 -33.31 -12.97 -9.66
CA GLY A 158 -32.02 -13.47 -9.19
C GLY A 158 -31.21 -14.13 -10.30
N VAL A 159 -29.89 -14.15 -10.13
CA VAL A 159 -28.96 -14.76 -11.08
C VAL A 159 -28.71 -16.21 -10.68
N ASP A 160 -28.83 -17.12 -11.64
CA ASP A 160 -28.63 -18.55 -11.38
C ASP A 160 -27.16 -18.88 -11.08
N LEU A 161 -26.97 -19.73 -10.08
CA LEU A 161 -25.69 -20.22 -9.58
C LEU A 161 -25.76 -21.75 -9.57
N GLU A 162 -24.97 -22.38 -10.42
CA GLU A 162 -25.00 -23.82 -10.62
C GLU A 162 -23.71 -24.49 -10.15
N PHE A 163 -23.89 -25.64 -9.49
CA PHE A 163 -22.81 -26.50 -9.03
C PHE A 163 -22.92 -27.87 -9.67
N ASP A 164 -21.76 -28.50 -9.87
CA ASP A 164 -21.67 -29.88 -10.34
C ASP A 164 -22.23 -30.83 -9.27
N ALA A 165 -23.30 -31.56 -9.61
CA ALA A 165 -24.00 -32.43 -8.67
C ALA A 165 -23.19 -33.65 -8.22
N ALA A 166 -22.14 -34.05 -8.96
CA ALA A 166 -21.32 -35.20 -8.63
C ALA A 166 -20.13 -34.84 -7.74
N THR A 167 -19.57 -33.64 -7.92
CA THR A 167 -18.34 -33.19 -7.25
C THR A 167 -18.58 -32.09 -6.22
N GLY A 168 -19.72 -31.41 -6.25
CA GLY A 168 -20.01 -30.26 -5.40
C GLY A 168 -19.16 -29.02 -5.71
N LYS A 169 -18.48 -28.99 -6.86
CA LYS A 169 -17.69 -27.83 -7.28
C LYS A 169 -18.56 -26.81 -8.01
N PHE A 170 -18.20 -25.54 -7.90
CA PHE A 170 -18.80 -24.48 -8.70
C PHE A 170 -18.70 -24.80 -10.19
N SER A 171 -19.81 -24.65 -10.92
CA SER A 171 -19.88 -24.89 -12.36
C SER A 171 -19.99 -23.57 -13.12
N LYS A 172 -21.04 -22.79 -12.85
CA LYS A 172 -21.28 -21.49 -13.52
C LYS A 172 -22.16 -20.55 -12.69
N VAL A 173 -22.10 -19.27 -13.06
CA VAL A 173 -23.01 -18.22 -12.62
C VAL A 173 -23.56 -17.48 -13.85
N GLY A 174 -24.87 -17.21 -13.85
CA GLY A 174 -25.57 -16.54 -14.95
C GLY A 174 -25.89 -17.44 -16.15
N GLY A 175 -26.29 -16.78 -17.24
CA GLY A 175 -26.79 -17.45 -18.45
C GLY A 175 -25.70 -17.94 -19.43
N GLU A 176 -24.42 -17.63 -19.20
CA GLU A 176 -23.32 -18.02 -20.08
C GLU A 176 -22.65 -19.34 -19.66
N ASP A 177 -22.26 -20.16 -20.65
CA ASP A 177 -21.55 -21.42 -20.41
C ASP A 177 -20.17 -21.17 -19.81
N ASN A 178 -19.94 -21.65 -18.58
CA ASN A 178 -18.73 -21.47 -17.78
C ASN A 178 -18.48 -20.02 -17.29
N GLY A 179 -19.51 -19.17 -17.22
CA GLY A 179 -19.42 -17.87 -16.56
C GLY A 179 -18.99 -18.04 -15.10
N LYS A 180 -17.88 -17.44 -14.70
CA LYS A 180 -17.38 -17.49 -13.30
C LYS A 180 -17.70 -16.24 -12.50
N SER A 181 -17.98 -15.15 -13.20
CA SER A 181 -18.26 -13.85 -12.63
C SER A 181 -19.50 -13.22 -13.23
N ILE A 182 -20.11 -12.30 -12.49
CA ILE A 182 -21.21 -11.45 -12.94
C ILE A 182 -20.83 -10.00 -12.75
N SER A 183 -21.50 -9.11 -13.48
CA SER A 183 -21.31 -7.67 -13.32
C SER A 183 -22.22 -7.10 -12.23
N PHE A 184 -21.71 -6.14 -11.47
CA PHE A 184 -22.45 -5.34 -10.51
C PHE A 184 -22.06 -3.86 -10.64
N MET A 185 -23.04 -2.97 -10.74
CA MET A 185 -22.79 -1.53 -10.81
C MET A 185 -23.98 -0.74 -10.28
N VAL A 186 -23.75 0.30 -9.49
CA VAL A 186 -24.83 1.24 -9.13
C VAL A 186 -25.01 2.27 -10.24
N VAL A 187 -26.25 2.48 -10.69
CA VAL A 187 -26.56 3.38 -11.82
C VAL A 187 -27.00 4.73 -11.30
N THR A 188 -26.29 5.78 -11.70
CA THR A 188 -26.61 7.18 -11.39
C THR A 188 -25.94 8.12 -12.39
N ASP A 189 -26.45 9.34 -12.57
CA ASP A 189 -25.89 10.35 -13.47
C ASP A 189 -25.70 11.68 -12.74
N PRO A 190 -24.44 12.15 -12.54
CA PRO A 190 -23.16 11.54 -12.93
C PRO A 190 -22.77 10.35 -12.04
N SER A 191 -22.17 9.29 -12.62
CA SER A 191 -21.79 8.09 -11.86
C SER A 191 -20.39 8.18 -11.21
N PRO A 192 -20.27 8.15 -9.87
CA PRO A 192 -19.01 7.91 -9.19
C PRO A 192 -18.66 6.42 -9.10
N PHE A 193 -19.57 5.53 -9.49
CA PHE A 193 -19.40 4.09 -9.38
C PHE A 193 -18.75 3.51 -10.64
N GLN A 194 -17.91 2.48 -10.44
CA GLN A 194 -17.38 1.66 -11.52
C GLN A 194 -18.02 0.29 -11.49
N ARG A 195 -17.97 -0.41 -12.63
CA ARG A 195 -18.41 -1.79 -12.72
C ARG A 195 -17.50 -2.69 -11.89
N ILE A 196 -18.13 -3.61 -11.18
CA ILE A 196 -17.49 -4.60 -10.31
C ILE A 196 -17.78 -5.99 -10.87
N ASP A 197 -16.73 -6.76 -11.13
CA ASP A 197 -16.84 -8.17 -11.48
C ASP A 197 -16.87 -9.00 -10.18
N VAL A 198 -17.98 -9.71 -9.97
CA VAL A 198 -18.20 -10.55 -8.80
C VAL A 198 -17.95 -12.01 -9.16
N ASP A 199 -16.82 -12.56 -8.74
CA ASP A 199 -16.35 -13.92 -9.03
C ASP A 199 -16.84 -14.93 -7.96
N PHE A 200 -17.49 -16.00 -8.41
CA PHE A 200 -18.05 -17.08 -7.57
C PHE A 200 -17.25 -18.39 -7.65
N SER A 201 -16.13 -18.42 -8.38
CA SER A 201 -15.35 -19.62 -8.67
C SER A 201 -14.81 -20.36 -7.45
N SER A 202 -14.68 -19.66 -6.31
CA SER A 202 -14.21 -20.21 -5.04
C SER A 202 -15.34 -20.73 -4.14
N MET A 203 -16.57 -20.80 -4.66
CA MET A 203 -17.69 -21.42 -3.97
C MET A 203 -17.71 -22.94 -4.14
N THR A 204 -18.23 -23.62 -3.12
CA THR A 204 -18.36 -25.08 -3.10
C THR A 204 -19.70 -25.47 -2.49
N MET A 205 -20.12 -26.70 -2.78
CA MET A 205 -21.35 -27.30 -2.25
C MET A 205 -21.06 -28.65 -1.58
N TYR A 206 -20.08 -28.67 -0.69
CA TYR A 206 -19.73 -29.85 0.09
C TYR A 206 -20.67 -30.02 1.29
N ALA A 207 -20.86 -31.26 1.70
CA ALA A 207 -21.64 -31.58 2.88
C ALA A 207 -21.01 -30.96 4.14
N ALA A 208 -21.78 -30.12 4.84
CA ALA A 208 -21.38 -29.40 6.05
C ALA A 208 -22.46 -29.50 7.14
N SER A 209 -23.11 -30.67 7.24
CA SER A 209 -24.11 -31.00 8.27
C SER A 209 -25.26 -29.98 8.38
N GLY A 210 -25.70 -29.43 7.25
CA GLY A 210 -26.79 -28.46 7.17
C GLY A 210 -26.41 -27.02 7.52
N SER A 211 -25.12 -26.69 7.58
CA SER A 211 -24.65 -25.33 7.81
C SER A 211 -23.85 -24.80 6.63
N SER A 212 -24.38 -23.78 5.95
CA SER A 212 -23.63 -23.05 4.92
C SER A 212 -22.81 -21.92 5.53
N SER A 213 -21.64 -21.61 4.97
CA SER A 213 -20.85 -20.44 5.34
C SER A 213 -20.19 -19.87 4.08
N PHE A 214 -20.47 -18.60 3.79
CA PHE A 214 -19.84 -17.90 2.68
C PHE A 214 -19.65 -16.43 3.01
N SER A 215 -18.63 -15.84 2.40
CA SER A 215 -18.24 -14.45 2.62
C SER A 215 -17.74 -13.82 1.32
N CYS A 216 -17.99 -12.53 1.17
CA CYS A 216 -17.44 -11.74 0.10
C CYS A 216 -16.14 -11.06 0.56
N SER A 217 -15.11 -11.11 -0.29
CA SER A 217 -13.86 -10.40 -0.09
C SER A 217 -13.52 -9.61 -1.35
N ARG A 218 -13.12 -8.36 -1.18
CA ARG A 218 -12.60 -7.51 -2.27
C ARG A 218 -11.20 -7.92 -2.74
N GLY A 219 -10.57 -8.93 -2.12
CA GLY A 219 -9.18 -9.30 -2.38
C GLY A 219 -8.19 -8.46 -1.58
N ALA A 220 -6.88 -8.62 -1.83
CA ALA A 220 -5.85 -7.82 -1.17
C ALA A 220 -5.57 -6.52 -1.96
N LEU A 221 -4.95 -5.54 -1.30
CA LEU A 221 -4.46 -4.33 -1.97
C LEU A 221 -3.15 -4.60 -2.75
N THR A 222 -2.46 -5.69 -2.43
CA THR A 222 -1.09 -5.98 -2.87
C THR A 222 -0.99 -6.95 -4.05
N ASP A 223 -2.07 -7.65 -4.38
CA ASP A 223 -2.10 -8.71 -5.40
C ASP A 223 -2.70 -8.24 -6.74
N GLY A 224 -3.09 -6.96 -6.84
CA GLY A 224 -3.75 -6.42 -8.03
C GLY A 224 -5.18 -6.94 -8.22
N SER A 225 -5.78 -7.52 -7.17
CA SER A 225 -7.11 -8.11 -7.21
C SER A 225 -8.27 -7.11 -7.36
N GLY A 226 -7.99 -5.82 -7.61
CA GLY A 226 -9.06 -4.85 -7.86
C GLY A 226 -9.86 -4.46 -6.61
N ALA A 227 -9.30 -4.63 -5.41
CA ALA A 227 -10.00 -4.43 -4.13
C ALA A 227 -10.61 -3.04 -3.91
N GLY A 228 -10.09 -2.04 -4.62
CA GLY A 228 -10.36 -0.62 -4.39
C GLY A 228 -9.81 -0.15 -3.03
N LYS A 229 -9.65 1.16 -2.88
CA LYS A 229 -9.13 1.77 -1.66
C LYS A 229 -9.72 3.17 -1.44
N PRO A 230 -9.95 3.57 -0.18
CA PRO A 230 -10.27 4.95 0.13
C PRO A 230 -9.02 5.83 -0.02
N GLN A 231 -9.23 7.15 0.01
CA GLN A 231 -8.13 8.10 0.10
C GLN A 231 -7.26 7.76 1.32
N GLY A 232 -5.95 7.69 1.09
CA GLY A 232 -4.98 7.37 2.13
C GLY A 232 -4.16 8.60 2.53
N ASN A 233 -4.05 8.90 3.82
CA ASN A 233 -3.08 9.86 4.34
C ASN A 233 -1.80 9.15 4.77
N MET A 234 -0.64 9.73 4.49
CA MET A 234 0.64 9.16 4.91
C MET A 234 0.74 9.15 6.45
N THR A 235 0.89 7.98 7.03
CA THR A 235 1.04 7.76 8.48
C THR A 235 2.50 7.55 8.88
N GLY A 236 3.33 7.06 7.95
CA GLY A 236 4.70 6.68 8.26
C GLY A 236 5.59 6.54 7.05
N LEU A 237 6.89 6.43 7.32
CA LEU A 237 7.95 6.26 6.34
C LEU A 237 8.84 5.12 6.82
N SER A 238 9.17 4.21 5.92
CA SER A 238 10.16 3.15 6.15
C SER A 238 11.23 3.21 5.08
N VAL A 239 12.44 2.78 5.44
CA VAL A 239 13.55 2.66 4.49
C VAL A 239 14.02 1.22 4.53
N ASP A 240 14.11 0.59 3.37
CA ASP A 240 14.62 -0.77 3.23
C ASP A 240 16.16 -0.77 3.17
N THR A 241 16.75 -1.95 3.36
CA THR A 241 18.19 -2.23 3.28
C THR A 241 18.82 -1.86 1.94
N SER A 242 18.03 -1.82 0.87
CA SER A 242 18.45 -1.35 -0.45
C SER A 242 18.40 0.18 -0.61
N GLY A 243 18.07 0.92 0.46
CA GLY A 243 17.91 2.37 0.44
C GLY A 243 16.58 2.86 -0.17
N ARG A 244 15.64 1.95 -0.46
CA ARG A 244 14.30 2.27 -0.96
C ARG A 244 13.43 2.82 0.16
N ILE A 245 12.80 3.97 -0.07
CA ILE A 245 11.93 4.63 0.89
C ILE A 245 10.48 4.34 0.53
N TYR A 246 9.73 3.74 1.45
CA TYR A 246 8.32 3.47 1.32
C TYR A 246 7.51 4.40 2.24
N GLY A 247 6.41 4.93 1.73
CA GLY A 247 5.38 5.59 2.52
C GLY A 247 4.31 4.57 2.93
N THR A 248 3.97 4.55 4.21
CA THR A 248 2.81 3.80 4.71
C THR A 248 1.64 4.75 4.88
N TYR A 249 0.45 4.33 4.45
CA TYR A 249 -0.76 5.15 4.48
C TYR A 249 -1.80 4.55 5.45
N ASP A 250 -2.73 5.38 5.94
CA ASP A 250 -3.80 4.96 6.87
C ASP A 250 -4.79 3.95 6.25
N ASN A 251 -4.93 3.95 4.92
CA ASN A 251 -5.69 2.97 4.16
C ASN A 251 -4.98 1.60 4.04
N GLY A 252 -3.82 1.43 4.66
CA GLY A 252 -3.03 0.19 4.63
C GLY A 252 -2.18 0.00 3.37
N ASP A 253 -2.19 0.97 2.45
CA ASP A 253 -1.35 0.94 1.26
C ASP A 253 0.11 1.28 1.60
N THR A 254 1.03 0.70 0.82
CA THR A 254 2.47 0.99 0.90
C THR A 254 2.99 1.34 -0.47
N LYS A 255 3.45 2.57 -0.63
CA LYS A 255 3.96 3.08 -1.91
C LYS A 255 5.46 3.30 -1.83
N LEU A 256 6.20 2.83 -2.83
CA LEU A 256 7.59 3.24 -3.02
C LEU A 256 7.58 4.73 -3.42
N LEU A 257 8.40 5.55 -2.74
CA LEU A 257 8.48 6.99 -2.99
C LEU A 257 9.75 7.35 -3.76
N CYS A 258 10.88 6.79 -3.33
CA CYS A 258 12.19 7.05 -3.92
C CYS A 258 13.23 6.05 -3.41
N GLN A 259 14.44 6.10 -3.96
CA GLN A 259 15.57 5.30 -3.49
C GLN A 259 16.79 6.21 -3.28
N ILE A 260 17.48 6.02 -2.15
CA ILE A 260 18.74 6.73 -1.86
C ILE A 260 19.84 6.16 -2.75
N ALA A 261 20.47 7.02 -3.54
CA ALA A 261 21.62 6.65 -4.35
C ALA A 261 22.92 6.80 -3.54
N VAL A 262 23.83 5.85 -3.68
CA VAL A 262 25.18 5.93 -3.08
C VAL A 262 26.21 6.23 -4.16
N ALA A 263 27.29 6.91 -3.79
CA ALA A 263 28.41 7.17 -4.69
C ALA A 263 29.64 6.39 -4.21
N SER A 264 30.29 5.68 -5.14
CA SER A 264 31.59 5.04 -4.90
C SER A 264 32.66 5.80 -5.68
N PHE A 265 33.78 6.10 -5.02
CA PHE A 265 34.91 6.79 -5.64
C PHE A 265 36.08 5.81 -5.73
N ALA A 266 36.77 5.81 -6.87
CA ALA A 266 37.93 4.94 -7.09
C ALA A 266 39.06 5.20 -6.08
N ASN A 267 39.21 6.46 -5.63
CA ASN A 267 40.19 6.83 -4.62
C ASN A 267 39.55 7.68 -3.51
N ALA A 268 39.15 7.03 -2.42
CA ALA A 268 38.56 7.70 -1.25
C ALA A 268 39.52 8.69 -0.57
N ALA A 269 40.84 8.44 -0.57
CA ALA A 269 41.83 9.32 0.04
C ALA A 269 42.06 10.62 -0.77
N GLY A 270 41.61 10.64 -2.03
CA GLY A 270 41.63 11.84 -2.86
C GLY A 270 40.49 12.83 -2.55
N LEU A 271 39.54 12.47 -1.69
CA LEU A 271 38.44 13.35 -1.32
C LEU A 271 38.91 14.47 -0.39
N GLU A 272 38.40 15.67 -0.61
CA GLU A 272 38.68 16.82 0.25
C GLU A 272 37.62 16.92 1.35
N ALA A 273 38.04 16.97 2.61
CA ALA A 273 37.11 17.17 3.73
C ALA A 273 36.65 18.63 3.80
N VAL A 274 35.34 18.86 3.70
CA VAL A 274 34.71 20.20 3.75
C VAL A 274 34.21 20.54 5.16
N GLY A 275 34.42 19.63 6.13
CA GLY A 275 33.95 19.77 7.51
C GLY A 275 32.56 19.16 7.73
N ASN A 276 32.10 19.06 9.00
CA ASN A 276 30.83 18.42 9.37
C ASN A 276 30.65 17.00 8.81
N ASN A 277 31.73 16.23 8.68
CA ASN A 277 31.76 14.91 8.03
C ASN A 277 31.32 14.91 6.55
N LEU A 278 31.41 16.05 5.86
CA LEU A 278 31.16 16.19 4.44
C LEU A 278 32.47 16.14 3.65
N PHE A 279 32.42 15.51 2.48
CA PHE A 279 33.54 15.38 1.56
C PHE A 279 33.18 15.94 0.19
N ARG A 280 34.18 16.48 -0.52
CA ARG A 280 34.05 17.01 -1.88
C ARG A 280 35.01 16.27 -2.81
N GLN A 281 34.51 15.98 -4.01
CA GLN A 281 35.31 15.36 -5.07
C GLN A 281 36.45 16.28 -5.52
N THR A 282 37.60 15.68 -5.82
CA THR A 282 38.75 16.34 -6.41
C THR A 282 39.14 15.63 -7.70
N MET A 283 40.08 16.20 -8.46
CA MET A 283 40.63 15.54 -9.64
C MET A 283 41.30 14.19 -9.31
N ASN A 284 41.75 14.00 -8.06
CA ASN A 284 42.46 12.79 -7.63
C ASN A 284 41.55 11.71 -7.02
N SER A 285 40.29 12.03 -6.67
CA SER A 285 39.31 11.06 -6.16
C SER A 285 38.60 10.28 -7.28
N GLY A 286 38.65 10.80 -8.51
CA GLY A 286 37.75 10.43 -9.61
C GLY A 286 36.54 11.36 -9.70
N SER A 287 35.80 11.27 -10.81
CA SER A 287 34.57 12.04 -11.04
C SER A 287 33.35 11.23 -10.65
N PHE A 288 32.39 11.88 -9.98
CA PHE A 288 31.04 11.38 -9.89
C PHE A 288 30.32 11.56 -11.24
N ASP A 289 29.59 10.54 -11.69
CA ASP A 289 28.85 10.53 -12.96
C ASP A 289 27.49 11.24 -12.88
N GLY A 290 27.05 11.60 -11.68
CA GLY A 290 25.76 12.26 -11.45
C GLY A 290 24.60 11.29 -11.23
N VAL A 291 24.77 10.00 -11.53
CA VAL A 291 23.69 8.98 -11.46
C VAL A 291 23.78 8.21 -10.15
N GLY A 292 24.98 7.97 -9.63
CA GLY A 292 25.15 7.14 -8.44
C GLY A 292 24.84 5.66 -8.68
N GLN A 293 24.87 4.87 -7.61
CA GLN A 293 24.75 3.42 -7.64
C GLN A 293 23.77 2.94 -6.57
N ASP A 294 23.19 1.77 -6.80
CA ASP A 294 22.42 1.05 -5.80
C ASP A 294 23.40 0.52 -4.75
N ILE A 295 23.03 0.64 -3.47
CA ILE A 295 23.85 0.15 -2.36
C ILE A 295 24.17 -1.35 -2.47
N SER A 296 23.26 -2.13 -3.05
CA SER A 296 23.41 -3.56 -3.25
C SER A 296 24.41 -3.92 -4.36
N ASN A 297 24.68 -3.01 -5.31
CA ASN A 297 25.53 -3.26 -6.47
C ASN A 297 27.02 -3.46 -6.12
N GLY A 298 27.40 -3.13 -4.86
CA GLY A 298 28.72 -3.39 -4.28
C GLY A 298 28.70 -4.36 -3.09
N GLY A 299 27.60 -5.08 -2.87
CA GLY A 299 27.40 -5.95 -1.69
C GLY A 299 27.16 -5.19 -0.38
N GLY A 300 26.95 -3.87 -0.47
CA GLY A 300 26.58 -3.03 0.67
C GLY A 300 25.12 -3.20 1.04
N LYS A 301 24.78 -2.78 2.27
CA LYS A 301 23.40 -2.67 2.75
C LYS A 301 23.27 -1.49 3.69
N MET A 302 22.11 -0.85 3.71
CA MET A 302 21.75 0.15 4.69
C MET A 302 21.08 -0.52 5.89
N ASN A 303 21.41 -0.05 7.09
CA ASN A 303 20.66 -0.37 8.29
C ASN A 303 19.98 0.90 8.78
N THR A 304 18.67 0.83 8.98
CA THR A 304 17.89 1.95 9.50
C THR A 304 17.96 2.03 11.01
N GLY A 305 17.83 3.23 11.56
CA GLY A 305 17.72 3.45 13.02
C GLY A 305 19.02 3.21 13.79
N VAL A 306 20.14 3.04 13.09
CA VAL A 306 21.48 2.94 13.69
C VAL A 306 22.34 4.11 13.25
N LEU A 307 23.24 4.55 14.13
CA LEU A 307 24.26 5.53 13.82
C LEU A 307 25.61 4.82 13.80
N GLU A 308 26.42 5.07 12.77
CA GLU A 308 27.77 4.53 12.71
C GLU A 308 28.63 5.13 13.84
N MET A 309 29.29 4.25 14.60
CA MET A 309 30.21 4.67 15.65
C MET A 309 31.53 5.15 15.05
N SER A 310 32.20 6.06 15.75
CA SER A 310 33.56 6.47 15.41
C SER A 310 34.46 5.25 15.29
N ASN A 311 35.26 5.21 14.23
CA ASN A 311 36.29 4.19 14.01
C ASN A 311 37.55 4.41 14.87
N VAL A 312 37.56 5.41 15.76
CA VAL A 312 38.71 5.83 16.56
C VAL A 312 38.68 5.13 17.92
N ASP A 313 39.78 4.45 18.26
CA ASP A 313 40.02 3.93 19.60
C ASP A 313 40.87 4.90 20.42
N LEU A 314 40.25 5.47 21.46
CA LEU A 314 40.88 6.43 22.35
C LEU A 314 42.18 5.92 22.97
N SER A 315 42.28 4.64 23.33
CA SER A 315 43.48 4.10 24.01
C SER A 315 44.70 4.12 23.09
N THR A 316 44.47 3.80 21.82
CA THR A 316 45.50 3.81 20.78
C THR A 316 45.91 5.25 20.45
N GLU A 317 44.94 6.16 20.27
CA GLU A 317 45.21 7.58 19.99
C GLU A 317 45.97 8.27 21.13
N PHE A 318 45.63 8.00 22.40
CA PHE A 318 46.37 8.56 23.54
C PHE A 318 47.82 8.07 23.58
N THR A 319 48.05 6.79 23.28
CA THR A 319 49.40 6.23 23.24
C THR A 319 50.21 6.84 22.09
N GLN A 320 49.57 7.07 20.93
CA GLN A 320 50.20 7.72 19.78
C GLN A 320 50.52 9.20 20.06
N MET A 321 49.64 9.91 20.77
CA MET A 321 49.90 11.28 21.25
C MET A 321 51.10 11.31 22.20
N ILE A 322 51.17 10.41 23.19
CA ILE A 322 52.31 10.32 24.13
C ILE A 322 53.60 10.01 23.39
N THR A 323 53.56 9.11 22.41
CA THR A 323 54.74 8.74 21.60
C THR A 323 55.22 9.92 20.77
N THR A 324 54.30 10.64 20.13
CA THR A 324 54.61 11.84 19.33
C THR A 324 55.17 12.96 20.21
N GLN A 325 54.58 13.20 21.38
CA GLN A 325 55.07 14.19 22.36
C GLN A 325 56.47 13.83 22.89
N ARG A 326 56.71 12.55 23.22
CA ARG A 326 58.05 12.07 23.62
C ARG A 326 59.06 12.22 22.49
N GLY A 327 58.67 11.95 21.25
CA GLY A 327 59.48 12.18 20.06
C GLY A 327 59.85 13.66 19.88
N PHE A 328 58.89 14.58 20.04
CA PHE A 328 59.14 16.02 20.00
C PHE A 328 60.06 16.49 21.13
N GLN A 329 59.85 16.00 22.35
CA GLN A 329 60.73 16.29 23.50
C GLN A 329 62.14 15.76 23.30
N ALA A 330 62.29 14.56 22.74
CA ALA A 330 63.59 13.97 22.42
C ALA A 330 64.33 14.82 21.37
N ASN A 331 63.66 15.19 20.27
CA ASN A 331 64.22 16.07 19.25
C ASN A 331 64.61 17.44 19.80
N SER A 332 63.79 18.00 20.70
CA SER A 332 64.07 19.30 21.33
C SER A 332 65.29 19.21 22.25
N ARG A 333 65.43 18.13 23.02
CA ARG A 333 66.62 17.89 23.86
C ARG A 333 67.88 17.71 23.01
N THR A 334 67.80 17.01 21.87
CA THR A 334 68.94 16.88 20.95
C THR A 334 69.44 18.24 20.47
N ILE A 335 68.54 19.18 20.17
CA ILE A 335 68.89 20.54 19.77
C ILE A 335 69.60 21.25 20.94
N THR A 336 69.01 21.27 22.14
CA THR A 336 69.62 21.94 23.30
C THR A 336 70.99 21.36 23.65
N THR A 337 71.15 20.03 23.61
CA THR A 337 72.44 19.39 23.86
C THR A 337 73.47 19.75 22.79
N SER A 338 73.04 19.90 21.53
CA SER A 338 73.91 20.32 20.44
C SER A 338 74.35 21.78 20.63
N ASP A 339 73.44 22.66 21.03
CA ASP A 339 73.73 24.08 21.31
C ASP A 339 74.70 24.23 22.49
N THR A 340 74.52 23.46 23.57
CA THR A 340 75.44 23.49 24.71
C THR A 340 76.85 23.02 24.35
N LEU A 341 76.97 21.99 23.49
CA LEU A 341 78.27 21.51 23.03
C LEU A 341 78.96 22.51 22.09
N LEU A 342 78.18 23.22 21.26
CA LEU A 342 78.70 24.30 20.41
C LEU A 342 79.19 25.48 21.26
N GLU A 343 78.47 25.83 22.32
CA GLU A 343 78.88 26.89 23.26
C GLU A 343 80.18 26.53 23.99
N GLU A 344 80.32 25.28 24.47
CA GLU A 344 81.58 24.79 25.04
C GLU A 344 82.74 24.82 24.05
N LEU A 345 82.51 24.42 22.78
CA LEU A 345 83.52 24.50 21.72
C LEU A 345 83.96 25.93 21.41
N ILE A 346 83.03 26.89 21.42
CA ILE A 346 83.34 28.32 21.23
C ILE A 346 84.16 28.85 22.40
N ASN A 347 83.84 28.44 23.63
CA ASN A 347 84.58 28.82 24.84
C ASN A 347 85.98 28.19 24.90
N LEU A 348 86.21 27.04 24.26
CA LEU A 348 87.53 26.40 24.11
C LEU A 348 88.46 27.08 23.08
N LYS A 349 87.92 27.92 22.19
CA LYS A 349 88.72 28.68 21.19
C LYS A 349 89.30 29.98 21.76
N ARG A 350 88.98 30.34 23.01
CA ARG A 350 89.44 31.59 23.64
C ARG A 350 90.63 31.39 24.57
#